data_AF-A0A1C5QH39-F1
#
_entry.id   AF-A0A1C5QH39-F1
#
_cell.length_a   1.000
_cell.length_b   1.000
_cell.length_c   1.000
_cell.angle_alpha   90.00
_cell.angle_beta   90.00
_cell.angle_gamma   90.00
#
_symmetry.space_group_name_H-M   'P 1'
#
loop_
_entity.id
_entity.type
_entity.pdbx_description
1 polymer ?
#
loop_
_entity_poly.entity_id
_entity_poly.type
_entity_poly.pdbx_seq_one_letter_code
_entity_poly.pdbx_strand_id
1 'polypeptide(L)'
;MGIFERIEDGKLSVAKVTFGAEPKDYEVQEYIQKCYFSLKFSSVVETVVKDIKRNPKRMQREAKKQMLEIGIGTKSQQALKLQQEQNKQERKEKSRKRKEAEEQRMFEMKQRKKREKHKGH
;
A
#
# COMPACT_ATOMS: atom_id res chain seq x y z
N MET A 1 -1.90 6.74 11.60
CA MET A 1 -1.00 7.58 12.43
C MET A 1 -0.30 8.59 11.53
N GLY A 2 -0.21 9.84 11.95
CA GLY A 2 0.48 10.93 11.24
C GLY A 2 1.59 11.52 12.11
N ILE A 3 2.57 12.12 11.43
CA ILE A 3 3.71 12.80 12.05
C ILE A 3 3.72 14.21 11.50
N PHE A 4 3.79 15.19 12.40
CA PHE A 4 3.95 16.59 12.07
C PHE A 4 5.39 16.99 12.35
N GLU A 5 6.08 17.47 11.31
CA GLU A 5 7.42 18.02 11.40
C GLU A 5 7.32 19.54 11.33
N ARG A 6 7.89 20.22 12.32
CA ARG A 6 8.01 21.68 12.35
C ARG A 6 9.48 22.03 12.33
N ILE A 7 9.89 22.79 11.32
CA ILE A 7 11.25 23.32 11.21
C ILE A 7 11.14 24.84 11.37
N GLU A 8 11.76 25.36 12.41
CA GLU A 8 11.91 26.81 12.63
C GLU A 8 13.37 27.10 12.95
N ASP A 9 13.99 28.08 12.30
CA ASP A 9 15.38 28.49 12.56
C ASP A 9 16.39 27.33 12.56
N GLY A 10 16.25 26.36 11.65
CA GLY A 10 17.11 25.16 11.59
C GLY A 10 16.88 24.13 12.69
N LYS A 11 15.80 24.27 13.46
CA LYS A 11 15.44 23.39 14.57
C LYS A 11 14.22 22.55 14.22
N LEU A 12 14.37 21.23 14.23
CA LEU A 12 13.30 20.27 13.98
C LEU A 12 12.59 19.91 15.29
N SER A 13 11.27 19.99 15.28
CA SER A 13 10.40 19.49 16.34
C SER A 13 9.33 18.59 15.74
N VAL A 14 9.01 17.49 16.43
CA VAL A 14 8.10 16.47 15.91
C VAL A 14 6.89 16.30 16.83
N ALA A 15 5.69 16.20 16.27
CA ALA A 15 4.49 15.81 17.00
C ALA A 15 3.86 14.57 16.36
N LYS A 16 3.66 13.54 17.17
CA LYS A 16 2.94 12.33 16.77
C LYS A 16 1.44 12.54 16.97
N VAL A 17 0.66 12.27 15.93
CA VAL A 17 -0.80 12.32 15.98
C VAL A 17 -1.36 10.96 15.58
N THR A 18 -2.22 10.41 16.42
CA THR A 18 -2.94 9.18 16.10
C THR A 18 -4.30 9.54 15.54
N PHE A 19 -4.43 9.49 14.21
CA PHE A 19 -5.74 9.47 13.56
C PHE A 19 -6.42 8.10 13.72
N GLY A 20 -7.74 8.05 13.52
CA GLY A 20 -8.51 6.81 13.44
C GLY A 20 -8.14 5.95 12.22
N ALA A 21 -8.94 4.90 11.96
CA ALA A 21 -8.76 4.05 10.79
C ALA A 21 -9.04 4.85 9.51
N GLU A 22 -8.01 5.06 8.69
CA GLU A 22 -8.06 5.77 7.39
C GLU A 22 -8.79 7.14 7.43
N PRO A 23 -8.16 8.19 7.99
CA PRO A 23 -8.73 9.53 7.96
C PRO A 23 -8.83 9.99 6.49
N LYS A 24 -9.97 10.55 6.12
CA LYS A 24 -10.12 11.12 4.78
C LYS A 24 -9.41 12.47 4.70
N ASP A 25 -9.04 12.89 3.49
CA ASP A 25 -8.27 14.11 3.27
C ASP A 25 -8.91 15.37 3.91
N TYR A 26 -10.25 15.46 3.89
CA TYR A 26 -10.97 16.58 4.52
C TYR A 26 -10.90 16.53 6.05
N GLU A 27 -10.86 15.35 6.66
CA GLU A 27 -10.76 15.18 8.12
C GLU A 27 -9.36 15.56 8.60
N VAL A 28 -8.34 15.20 7.81
CA VAL A 28 -6.96 15.62 8.07
C VAL A 28 -6.85 17.14 7.94
N GLN A 29 -7.43 17.74 6.91
CA GLN A 29 -7.39 19.18 6.69
C GLN A 29 -8.10 19.95 7.82
N GLU A 30 -9.28 19.50 8.24
CA GLU A 30 -10.03 20.09 9.34
C GLU A 30 -9.29 19.93 10.67
N TYR A 31 -8.70 18.75 10.91
CA TYR A 31 -7.88 18.50 12.09
C TYR A 31 -6.67 19.43 12.15
N ILE A 32 -5.98 19.65 11.03
CA ILE A 32 -4.85 20.59 10.97
C ILE A 32 -5.34 22.01 11.31
N GLN A 33 -6.42 22.47 10.71
CA GLN A 33 -6.94 23.83 10.96
C GLN A 33 -7.34 24.05 12.42
N LYS A 34 -7.95 23.05 13.06
CA LYS A 34 -8.47 23.17 14.43
C LYS A 34 -7.45 22.81 15.51
N CYS A 35 -6.57 21.84 15.26
CA CYS A 35 -5.75 21.21 16.28
C CYS A 35 -4.26 21.46 16.13
N TYR A 36 -3.79 22.05 15.02
CA TYR A 36 -2.34 22.27 14.81
C TYR A 36 -1.70 23.11 15.92
N PHE A 37 -2.36 24.20 16.34
CA PHE A 37 -1.85 25.09 17.40
C PHE A 37 -1.85 24.46 18.80
N SER A 38 -2.60 23.38 19.02
CA SER A 38 -2.65 22.66 20.29
C SER A 38 -1.74 21.43 20.33
N LEU A 39 -1.01 21.14 19.24
CA LEU A 39 -0.07 20.02 19.20
C LEU A 39 1.12 20.25 20.13
N LYS A 40 1.45 19.21 20.90
CA LYS A 40 2.65 19.18 21.75
C LYS A 40 3.82 18.60 20.94
N PHE A 41 4.75 19.46 20.58
CA PHE A 41 5.97 19.07 19.89
C PHE A 41 7.02 18.53 20.87
N SER A 42 7.83 17.59 20.41
CA SER A 42 8.96 17.01 21.14
C SER A 42 10.11 18.00 21.33
N SER A 43 11.11 17.59 22.12
CA SER A 43 12.37 18.30 22.24
C SER A 43 12.97 18.60 20.87
N VAL A 44 13.50 19.81 20.75
CA VAL A 44 14.10 20.33 19.54
C VAL A 44 15.38 19.55 19.20
N VAL A 45 15.49 19.10 17.95
CA VAL A 45 16.71 18.52 17.40
C VAL A 45 17.30 19.50 16.39
N GLU A 46 18.59 19.80 16.53
CA GLU A 46 19.29 20.69 15.60
C GLU A 46 19.44 20.00 14.25
N THR A 47 18.87 20.58 13.20
CA THR A 47 18.88 19.98 11.86
C THR A 47 19.38 20.97 10.83
N VAL A 48 20.40 20.60 10.07
CA VAL A 48 20.99 21.41 9.00
C VAL A 48 20.10 21.35 7.75
N VAL A 49 18.81 21.69 7.87
CA VAL A 49 17.95 21.88 6.71
C VAL A 49 18.12 23.33 6.29
N LYS A 50 18.80 23.54 5.16
CA LYS A 50 18.93 24.88 4.56
C LYS A 50 17.54 25.48 4.43
N ASP A 51 17.31 26.62 5.07
CA ASP A 51 16.17 27.50 4.79
C ASP A 51 16.30 28.02 3.36
N ILE A 52 15.87 27.21 2.39
CA ILE A 52 15.70 27.69 1.03
C ILE A 52 14.43 28.53 1.09
N LYS A 53 14.56 29.85 1.22
CA LYS A 53 13.51 30.82 0.91
C LYS A 53 13.06 30.59 -0.54
N ARG A 54 12.15 29.64 -0.74
CA ARG A 54 11.53 29.32 -2.02
C ARG A 54 10.29 30.18 -2.16
N ASN A 55 10.19 30.88 -3.28
CA ASN A 55 9.02 31.69 -3.61
C ASN A 55 7.73 30.85 -3.43
N PRO A 56 6.70 31.35 -2.71
CA PRO A 56 5.44 30.63 -2.47
C PRO A 56 4.81 30.04 -3.74
N LYS A 57 4.95 30.75 -4.87
CA LYS A 57 4.47 30.31 -6.18
C LYS A 57 5.23 29.08 -6.70
N ARG A 58 6.53 28.98 -6.38
CA ARG A 58 7.38 27.82 -6.73
C ARG A 58 7.04 26.62 -5.86
N MET A 59 6.78 26.83 -4.57
CA MET A 59 6.35 25.78 -3.65
C MET A 59 4.98 25.18 -4.04
N GLN A 60 3.99 26.03 -4.36
CA GLN A 60 2.69 25.56 -4.86
C GLN A 60 2.81 24.82 -6.21
N ARG A 61 3.71 25.27 -7.09
CA ARG A 61 3.99 24.57 -8.36
C ARG A 61 4.67 23.23 -8.15
N GLU A 62 5.62 23.12 -7.22
CA GLU A 62 6.27 21.86 -6.87
C GLU A 62 5.29 20.90 -6.18
N ALA A 63 4.43 21.37 -5.29
CA ALA A 63 3.35 20.57 -4.69
C ALA A 63 2.35 20.08 -5.74
N LYS A 64 1.87 20.97 -6.64
CA LYS A 64 1.02 20.57 -7.77
C LYS A 64 1.74 19.64 -8.74
N LYS A 65 3.03 19.85 -8.98
CA LYS A 65 3.85 18.99 -9.84
C LYS A 65 4.04 17.62 -9.21
N GLN A 66 4.27 17.52 -7.91
CA GLN A 66 4.27 16.25 -7.18
C GLN A 66 2.89 15.58 -7.23
N MET A 67 1.81 16.33 -7.04
CA MET A 67 0.43 15.80 -7.18
C MET A 67 0.11 15.33 -8.61
N LEU A 68 0.76 15.87 -9.64
CA LEU A 68 0.56 15.52 -11.06
C LEU A 68 1.55 14.45 -11.57
N GLU A 69 2.81 14.47 -11.12
CA GLU A 69 3.84 13.45 -11.42
C GLU A 69 3.58 12.15 -10.66
N ILE A 70 2.95 12.22 -9.48
CA ILE A 70 2.33 11.08 -8.81
C ILE A 70 0.98 10.84 -9.51
N GLY A 71 1.03 10.36 -10.74
CA GLY A 71 -0.15 9.85 -11.44
C GLY A 71 -0.83 8.78 -10.58
N ILE A 72 -2.07 9.06 -10.18
CA ILE A 72 -3.11 8.16 -9.65
C ILE A 72 -2.58 6.89 -8.98
N GLY A 73 -2.52 6.93 -7.64
CA GLY A 73 -2.35 5.73 -6.84
C GLY A 73 -1.73 6.03 -5.50
N THR A 74 -2.53 6.37 -4.48
CA THR A 74 -2.09 6.23 -3.09
C THR A 74 -1.42 4.86 -2.90
N LYS A 75 -0.43 4.73 -2.01
CA LYS A 75 0.27 3.44 -1.76
C LYS A 75 -0.72 2.28 -1.55
N SER A 76 -1.90 2.57 -1.02
CA SER A 76 -3.05 1.67 -0.88
C SER A 76 -3.63 1.17 -2.21
N GLN A 77 -3.80 2.03 -3.22
CA GLN A 77 -4.24 1.63 -4.56
C GLN A 77 -3.19 0.77 -5.28
N GLN A 78 -1.90 1.04 -5.09
CA GLN A 78 -0.82 0.19 -5.59
C GLN A 78 -0.81 -1.18 -4.89
N ALA A 79 -0.99 -1.22 -3.57
CA ALA A 79 -1.08 -2.45 -2.80
C ALA A 79 -2.30 -3.31 -3.20
N LEU A 80 -3.46 -2.69 -3.44
CA LEU A 80 -4.66 -3.39 -3.92
C LEU A 80 -4.46 -3.99 -5.32
N LYS A 81 -3.79 -3.25 -6.22
CA LYS A 81 -3.47 -3.76 -7.56
C LYS A 81 -2.50 -4.94 -7.50
N LEU A 82 -1.47 -4.85 -6.65
CA LEU A 82 -0.52 -5.93 -6.42
C LEU A 82 -1.20 -7.19 -5.84
N GLN A 83 -2.13 -7.00 -4.88
CA GLN A 83 -2.92 -8.08 -4.31
C GLN A 83 -3.82 -8.76 -5.36
N GLN A 84 -4.45 -7.98 -6.25
CA GLN A 84 -5.25 -8.54 -7.34
C GLN A 84 -4.41 -9.37 -8.32
N GLU A 85 -3.20 -8.93 -8.66
CA GLU A 85 -2.28 -9.67 -9.53
C GLU A 85 -1.81 -10.97 -8.87
N GLN A 86 -1.44 -10.95 -7.59
CA GLN A 86 -1.07 -12.15 -6.83
C GLN A 86 -2.23 -13.16 -6.77
N ASN A 87 -3.44 -12.71 -6.41
CA ASN A 87 -4.63 -13.56 -6.34
C ASN A 87 -4.97 -14.20 -7.70
N LYS A 88 -4.76 -13.46 -8.80
CA LYS A 88 -4.96 -13.99 -10.16
C LYS A 88 -3.99 -15.12 -10.48
N GLN A 89 -2.74 -15.00 -10.05
CA GLN A 89 -1.71 -16.01 -10.25
C GLN A 89 -1.98 -17.26 -9.42
N GLU A 90 -2.29 -17.10 -8.13
CA GLU A 90 -2.65 -18.22 -7.25
C GLU A 90 -3.87 -19.00 -7.77
N ARG A 91 -4.89 -18.28 -8.27
CA ARG A 91 -6.08 -18.90 -8.85
C ARG A 91 -5.73 -19.75 -10.08
N LYS A 92 -4.84 -19.26 -10.95
CA LYS A 92 -4.37 -20.03 -12.12
C LYS A 92 -3.63 -21.29 -11.71
N GLU A 93 -2.73 -21.19 -10.74
CA GLU A 93 -1.97 -22.34 -10.25
C GLU A 93 -2.86 -23.39 -9.59
N LYS A 94 -3.81 -22.96 -8.76
CA LYS A 94 -4.79 -23.86 -8.12
C LYS A 94 -5.66 -24.57 -9.15
N SER A 95 -6.11 -23.83 -10.18
CA SER A 95 -6.87 -24.41 -11.29
C SER A 95 -6.05 -25.44 -12.06
N ARG A 96 -4.77 -25.16 -12.33
CA ARG A 96 -3.86 -26.09 -13.02
C ARG A 96 -3.66 -27.37 -12.20
N LYS A 97 -3.33 -27.24 -10.92
CA LYS A 97 -3.15 -28.39 -10.00
C LYS A 97 -4.41 -29.27 -9.89
N ARG A 98 -5.60 -28.66 -9.85
CA ARG A 98 -6.86 -29.43 -9.84
C ARG A 98 -7.04 -30.24 -11.11
N LYS A 99 -6.78 -29.63 -12.27
CA LYS A 99 -6.90 -30.32 -13.56
C LYS A 99 -5.92 -31.48 -13.67
N GLU A 100 -4.66 -31.27 -13.29
CA GLU A 100 -3.64 -32.32 -13.27
C GLU A 100 -4.02 -33.48 -12.33
N ALA A 101 -4.55 -33.19 -11.14
CA ALA A 101 -5.00 -34.21 -10.19
C ALA A 101 -6.21 -35.01 -10.71
N GLU A 102 -7.16 -34.35 -11.38
CA GLU A 102 -8.30 -35.02 -12.02
C GLU A 102 -7.85 -35.91 -13.19
N GLU A 103 -6.91 -35.44 -14.02
CA GLU A 103 -6.34 -36.21 -15.12
C GLU A 103 -5.58 -37.45 -14.61
N GLN A 104 -4.77 -37.31 -13.57
CA GLN A 104 -4.09 -38.44 -12.92
C GLN A 104 -5.08 -39.45 -12.35
N ARG A 105 -6.11 -38.99 -11.63
CA ARG A 105 -7.16 -39.87 -11.08
C ARG A 105 -7.89 -40.63 -12.18
N MET A 106 -8.22 -39.96 -13.27
CA MET A 106 -8.87 -40.59 -14.43
C MET A 106 -7.95 -41.60 -15.12
N PHE A 107 -6.66 -41.31 -15.22
CA PHE A 107 -5.66 -42.23 -15.75
C PHE A 107 -5.52 -43.49 -14.89
N GLU A 108 -5.40 -43.35 -13.56
CA GLU A 108 -5.33 -44.48 -12.64
C GLU A 108 -6.58 -45.37 -12.69
N MET A 109 -7.77 -44.76 -12.76
CA MET A 109 -9.03 -45.48 -12.94
C MET A 109 -9.07 -46.26 -14.26
N LYS A 110 -8.58 -45.66 -15.36
CA LYS A 110 -8.47 -46.37 -16.65
C LYS A 110 -7.48 -47.53 -16.57
N GLN A 111 -6.33 -47.35 -15.91
CA GLN A 111 -5.35 -48.42 -15.71
C GLN A 111 -5.90 -49.57 -14.86
N ARG A 112 -6.60 -49.27 -13.76
CA ARG A 112 -7.29 -50.26 -12.93
C ARG A 112 -8.32 -51.05 -13.74
N LYS A 113 -9.21 -50.37 -14.48
CA LYS A 113 -10.20 -51.02 -15.35
C LYS A 113 -9.55 -51.89 -16.42
N LYS A 114 -8.41 -51.47 -17.00
CA LYS A 114 -7.66 -52.28 -17.97
C LYS A 114 -7.08 -53.53 -17.31
N ARG A 115 -6.50 -53.41 -16.11
CA ARG A 115 -5.99 -54.56 -15.34
C ARG A 115 -7.11 -55.52 -14.94
N GLU A 116 -8.26 -55.03 -14.52
CA GLU A 116 -9.44 -55.85 -14.17
C GLU A 116 -9.98 -56.60 -15.40
N LYS A 117 -10.08 -55.95 -16.57
CA LYS A 117 -10.45 -56.61 -17.82
C LYS A 117 -9.48 -57.73 -18.21
N HIS A 118 -8.19 -57.57 -17.95
CA HIS A 118 -7.17 -58.58 -18.23
C HIS A 118 -7.12 -59.70 -17.19
N LYS A 119 -7.71 -59.53 -16.00
CA LYS A 119 -7.70 -60.56 -14.96
C LYS A 119 -8.72 -61.68 -15.17
N GLY A 120 -9.66 -61.50 -16.11
CA GLY A 120 -10.68 -62.52 -16.43
C GLY A 120 -11.65 -62.78 -15.28
N HIS A 121 -12.87 -63.17 -15.61
CA HIS A 121 -13.69 -64.00 -14.74
C HIS A 121 -13.51 -65.44 -15.20
#